data_AF-A0A2W7M7T8-F1
#
_entry.id   AF-A0A2W7M7T8-F1
#
_cell.length_a   1.000
_cell.length_b   1.000
_cell.length_c   1.000
_cell.angle_alpha   90.00
_cell.angle_beta   90.00
_cell.angle_gamma   90.00
#
_symmetry.space_group_name_H-M   'P 1'
#
loop_
_entity.id
_entity.type
_entity.pdbx_description
1 polymer ?
#
loop_
_entity_poly.entity_id
_entity_poly.type
_entity_poly.pdbx_seq_one_letter_code
_entity_poly.pdbx_strand_id
1 'polypeptide(L)'
;MRRGCEWFTNRAESIWKSQPGRSMLLLVPQGCDETSAAEEVISWTSRNFKPPKKYNAYLPICLRVTSDSIESSEHFAITIARKISRKLNIPLELEDGDFPSDILQNAVEAALNKSYFPILIIERFHAFAMIPDWGMGSVLSRMRSLEHAGQLTTLTFSPFGYEMIRRSMDAAQPFLNSVYGDNHDQAVMTPLSKSDFLHTATILGVAAPRAHWLYAKGGGPDMVYRELINAASMDDDKIIDHCIARTGATIDKFLERSFAEAGVDRQLLLAALALGRLAKPQEAFLLNNPLSDFVAKKKESGELTCSSQIIARRILQGNQPKWALYGQCLEAFSEGDLARAGELAKMLDDEAIRLVAFRGLITLLSAVTFQSGRGLLGIEWDTASKISKQLIEISDVCLEPFTDWIQRMFEWSKVILNTKGANSSRLQADAFTKMAADRETRLILLFMMSSLVKAAERLNTPLERVMTLVNIPEAILQSLAAGFCGIDYSNAPNETPAADYSEYFGSSGQFNFPTPGKKIALSSLLVIVPAILKQKKTRFTGRLIDTSYIKPLHQKLIDYVRNPASHTFVAFSEKDANFLLPLCNEWIETWLKMEGFNRIEDLPGVYDAPNLQKMSEILFG
;
A
#
# COMPACT_ATOMS: atom_id res chain seq x y z
N MET A 1 2.13 24.56 -2.51
CA MET A 1 1.05 23.56 -2.29
C MET A 1 0.01 24.12 -1.34
N ARG A 2 0.43 24.57 -0.16
CA ARG A 2 -0.41 25.40 0.72
C ARG A 2 -0.66 26.76 0.05
N ARG A 3 -1.81 27.35 0.34
CA ARG A 3 -2.22 28.68 -0.17
C ARG A 3 -2.26 29.74 0.93
N GLY A 4 -1.89 29.39 2.15
CA GLY A 4 -1.92 30.30 3.29
C GLY A 4 -1.43 29.65 4.58
N CYS A 5 -1.22 30.50 5.59
CA CYS A 5 -0.67 30.14 6.89
C CYS A 5 -1.72 30.21 8.00
N GLU A 6 -2.96 29.76 7.75
CA GLU A 6 -4.07 29.84 8.70
C GLU A 6 -3.72 29.28 10.09
N TRP A 7 -2.97 28.17 10.12
CA TRP A 7 -2.40 27.54 11.31
C TRP A 7 -1.60 28.50 12.21
N PHE A 8 -0.91 29.47 11.61
CA PHE A 8 -0.21 30.53 12.31
C PHE A 8 -1.14 31.71 12.60
N THR A 9 -1.85 32.21 11.59
CA THR A 9 -2.64 33.45 11.71
C THR A 9 -3.71 33.36 12.80
N ASN A 10 -4.42 32.23 12.91
CA ASN A 10 -5.45 32.01 13.92
C ASN A 10 -4.86 32.10 15.34
N ARG A 11 -3.68 31.52 15.55
CA ARG A 11 -2.98 31.57 16.83
C ARG A 11 -2.42 32.96 17.10
N ALA A 12 -1.76 33.56 16.11
CA ALA A 12 -1.14 34.88 16.22
C ALA A 12 -2.18 35.97 16.54
N GLU A 13 -3.32 35.96 15.87
CA GLU A 13 -4.39 36.93 16.14
C GLU A 13 -4.95 36.80 17.56
N SER A 14 -5.19 35.58 18.02
CA SER A 14 -5.70 35.32 19.38
C SER A 14 -4.69 35.80 20.42
N ILE A 15 -3.44 35.40 20.27
CA ILE A 15 -2.40 35.68 21.26
C ILE A 15 -2.01 37.14 21.26
N TRP A 16 -1.78 37.77 20.10
CA TRP A 16 -1.41 39.18 20.04
C TRP A 16 -2.55 40.14 20.38
N LYS A 17 -3.81 39.69 20.41
CA LYS A 17 -4.90 40.45 21.05
C LYS A 17 -4.72 40.51 22.57
N SER A 18 -4.29 39.42 23.20
CA SER A 18 -4.09 39.34 24.65
C SER A 18 -2.72 39.88 25.11
N GLN A 19 -1.66 39.57 24.36
CA GLN A 19 -0.26 39.91 24.61
C GLN A 19 0.39 40.34 23.29
N PRO A 20 0.28 41.62 22.90
CA PRO A 20 0.85 42.13 21.65
C PRO A 20 2.36 41.89 21.56
N GLY A 21 2.85 41.47 20.39
CA GLY A 21 4.27 41.20 20.15
C GLY A 21 4.82 39.94 20.83
N ARG A 22 3.98 39.02 21.33
CA ARG A 22 4.44 37.76 21.93
C ARG A 22 5.22 36.92 20.93
N SER A 23 6.43 36.49 21.30
CA SER A 23 7.26 35.54 20.54
C SER A 23 6.63 34.15 20.45
N MET A 24 6.90 33.45 19.34
CA MET A 24 6.28 32.15 19.03
C MET A 24 7.27 31.16 18.44
N LEU A 25 7.10 29.89 18.83
CA LEU A 25 7.64 28.73 18.14
C LEU A 25 6.62 28.25 17.09
N LEU A 26 7.08 28.15 15.85
CA LEU A 26 6.30 27.71 14.70
C LEU A 26 6.73 26.28 14.34
N LEU A 27 5.90 25.30 14.70
CA LEU A 27 6.17 23.90 14.41
C LEU A 27 5.82 23.57 12.96
N VAL A 28 6.86 23.26 12.18
CA VAL A 28 6.74 22.82 10.78
C VAL A 28 7.34 21.43 10.65
N PRO A 29 6.50 20.38 10.55
CA PRO A 29 7.00 19.01 10.52
C PRO A 29 7.92 18.74 9.32
N GLN A 30 8.90 17.86 9.54
CA GLN A 30 9.86 17.51 8.50
C GLN A 30 9.15 16.90 7.29
N GLY A 31 9.47 17.40 6.10
CA GLY A 31 8.79 17.06 4.85
C GLY A 31 7.69 18.05 4.45
N CYS A 32 7.42 19.06 5.28
CA CYS A 32 6.73 20.28 4.85
C CYS A 32 7.73 21.35 4.38
N ASP A 33 7.27 22.29 3.58
CA ASP A 33 8.10 23.35 3.00
C ASP A 33 8.25 24.53 3.97
N GLU A 34 9.26 24.48 4.84
CA GLU A 34 9.53 25.51 5.86
C GLU A 34 9.81 26.88 5.23
N THR A 35 10.57 26.93 4.13
CA THR A 35 10.91 28.17 3.42
C THR A 35 9.64 28.86 2.92
N SER A 36 8.77 28.13 2.22
CA SER A 36 7.50 28.67 1.73
C SER A 36 6.60 29.11 2.89
N ALA A 37 6.56 28.35 3.99
CA ALA A 37 5.80 28.72 5.18
C ALA A 37 6.33 30.00 5.83
N ALA A 38 7.65 30.17 5.91
CA ALA A 38 8.28 31.38 6.43
C ALA A 38 7.93 32.61 5.58
N GLU A 39 7.90 32.49 4.26
CA GLU A 39 7.52 33.57 3.35
C GLU A 39 6.07 34.02 3.54
N GLU A 40 5.14 33.06 3.68
CA GLU A 40 3.73 33.36 3.97
C GLU A 40 3.57 34.04 5.33
N VAL A 41 4.25 33.53 6.37
CA VAL A 41 4.24 34.12 7.73
C VAL A 41 4.82 35.53 7.72
N ILE A 42 5.91 35.78 7.00
CA ILE A 42 6.51 37.12 6.83
C ILE A 42 5.52 38.08 6.19
N SER A 43 4.92 37.66 5.08
CA SER A 43 3.97 38.46 4.31
C SER A 43 2.77 38.87 5.17
N TRP A 44 2.20 37.91 5.91
CA TRP A 44 1.08 38.18 6.79
C TRP A 44 1.47 39.03 8.00
N THR A 45 2.59 38.71 8.66
CA THR A 45 3.07 39.42 9.87
C THR A 45 3.35 40.88 9.55
N SER A 46 3.98 41.17 8.41
CA SER A 46 4.29 42.55 8.00
C SER A 46 3.03 43.42 7.84
N ARG A 47 1.85 42.82 7.65
CA ARG A 47 0.58 43.54 7.47
C ARG A 47 -0.31 43.54 8.71
N ASN A 48 -0.19 42.53 9.58
CA ASN A 48 -1.15 42.26 10.65
C ASN A 48 -0.53 42.24 12.06
N PHE A 49 0.78 42.42 12.18
CA PHE A 49 1.46 42.44 13.46
C PHE A 49 0.91 43.53 14.39
N LYS A 50 0.77 43.19 15.67
CA LYS A 50 0.37 44.13 16.73
C LYS A 50 1.56 44.36 17.65
N PRO A 51 2.24 45.52 17.55
CA PRO A 51 3.34 45.84 18.44
C PRO A 51 2.89 45.94 19.90
N PRO A 52 3.80 45.73 20.86
CA PRO A 52 3.58 46.08 22.27
C PRO A 52 3.09 47.52 22.42
N LYS A 53 2.27 47.80 23.45
CA LYS A 53 1.61 49.11 23.64
C LYS A 53 2.58 50.30 23.57
N LYS A 54 3.80 50.14 24.10
CA LYS A 54 4.88 51.16 24.09
C LYS A 54 5.30 51.55 22.67
N TYR A 55 5.14 50.66 21.70
CA TYR A 55 5.61 50.77 20.32
C TYR A 55 4.46 50.70 19.30
N ASN A 56 3.22 51.00 19.70
CA ASN A 56 2.03 50.82 18.85
C ASN A 56 2.05 51.65 17.54
N ALA A 57 2.82 52.74 17.51
CA ALA A 57 3.00 53.58 16.32
C ALA A 57 4.15 53.11 15.41
N TYR A 58 4.89 52.06 15.79
CA TYR A 58 6.11 51.65 15.10
C TYR A 58 5.77 50.67 13.97
N LEU A 59 6.49 50.79 12.85
CA LEU A 59 6.29 49.93 11.69
C LEU A 59 7.02 48.59 11.90
N PRO A 60 6.35 47.43 11.77
CA PRO A 60 7.00 46.13 11.92
C PRO A 60 7.99 45.87 10.79
N ILE A 61 9.14 45.29 11.13
CA ILE A 61 10.13 44.84 10.14
C ILE A 61 10.51 43.39 10.38
N CYS A 62 10.20 42.54 9.41
CA CYS A 62 10.60 41.13 9.45
C CYS A 62 12.06 40.99 9.00
N LEU A 63 12.88 40.34 9.83
CA LEU A 63 14.30 40.05 9.60
C LEU A 63 14.47 38.54 9.53
N ARG A 64 14.53 38.01 8.32
CA ARG A 64 14.66 36.56 8.07
C ARG A 64 16.12 36.12 8.16
N VAL A 65 16.38 35.06 8.92
CA VAL A 65 17.69 34.44 9.08
C VAL A 65 17.56 32.92 9.04
N THR A 66 18.44 32.26 8.30
CA THR A 66 18.45 30.80 8.14
C THR A 66 19.68 30.23 8.84
N SER A 67 19.48 29.22 9.68
CA SER A 67 20.51 28.71 10.60
C SER A 67 21.71 28.06 9.91
N ASP A 68 21.52 27.41 8.76
CA ASP A 68 22.61 26.71 8.04
C ASP A 68 23.76 27.65 7.63
N SER A 69 23.49 28.95 7.46
CA SER A 69 24.50 29.93 7.09
C SER A 69 25.20 30.57 8.30
N ILE A 70 24.83 30.20 9.53
CA ILE A 70 25.36 30.81 10.75
C ILE A 70 26.38 29.86 11.38
N GLU A 71 27.60 30.36 11.54
CA GLU A 71 28.74 29.58 12.03
C GLU A 71 29.07 29.88 13.50
N SER A 72 28.69 31.07 14.00
CA SER A 72 29.01 31.54 15.37
C SER A 72 27.99 32.57 15.87
N SER A 73 28.02 32.89 17.17
CA SER A 73 27.17 33.95 17.74
C SER A 73 27.48 35.34 17.18
N GLU A 74 28.75 35.62 16.88
CA GLU A 74 29.19 36.85 16.21
C GLU A 74 28.64 36.95 14.79
N HIS A 75 28.75 35.88 14.00
CA HIS A 75 28.21 35.84 12.64
C HIS A 75 26.69 36.09 12.64
N PHE A 76 25.97 35.53 13.62
CA PHE A 76 24.54 35.79 13.80
C PHE A 76 24.24 37.28 14.09
N ALA A 77 24.90 37.85 15.09
CA ALA A 77 24.68 39.23 15.51
C ALA A 77 25.00 40.24 14.40
N ILE A 78 26.14 40.07 13.72
CA ILE A 78 26.55 40.89 12.58
C ILE A 78 25.56 40.75 11.43
N THR A 79 25.05 39.55 11.16
CA THR A 79 24.05 39.31 10.10
C THR A 79 22.78 40.08 10.35
N ILE A 80 22.30 40.10 11.60
CA ILE A 80 21.12 40.88 12.00
C ILE A 80 21.40 42.37 11.86
N ALA A 81 22.52 42.86 12.40
CA ALA A 81 22.93 44.26 12.30
C ALA A 81 22.99 44.72 10.83
N ARG A 82 23.68 43.96 9.96
CA ARG A 82 23.75 44.25 8.52
C ARG A 82 22.38 44.24 7.85
N LYS A 83 21.49 43.31 8.20
CA LYS A 83 20.12 43.27 7.65
C LYS A 83 19.31 44.49 8.07
N ILE A 84 19.42 44.92 9.32
CA ILE A 84 18.75 46.14 9.83
C ILE A 84 19.31 47.37 9.14
N SER A 85 20.64 47.55 9.16
CA SER A 85 21.31 48.68 8.53
C SER A 85 20.95 48.80 7.05
N ARG A 86 21.02 47.69 6.30
CA ARG A 86 20.68 47.68 4.87
C ARG A 86 19.20 47.95 4.60
N LYS A 87 18.29 47.35 5.38
CA LYS A 87 16.84 47.43 5.13
C LYS A 87 16.25 48.78 5.54
N LEU A 88 16.84 49.44 6.55
CA LEU A 88 16.36 50.71 7.08
C LEU A 88 17.24 51.91 6.71
N ASN A 89 18.37 51.68 6.03
CA ASN A 89 19.39 52.69 5.74
C ASN A 89 19.87 53.41 7.01
N ILE A 90 20.19 52.64 8.06
CA ILE A 90 20.69 53.16 9.35
C ILE A 90 22.18 52.84 9.46
N PRO A 91 23.05 53.83 9.75
CA PRO A 91 24.43 53.55 10.09
C PRO A 91 24.47 52.85 11.46
N LEU A 92 25.04 51.65 11.49
CA LEU A 92 25.38 50.96 12.74
C LEU A 92 26.89 51.00 12.87
N GLU A 93 27.37 51.68 13.91
CA GLU A 93 28.78 51.63 14.28
C GLU A 93 29.00 50.28 14.98
N LEU A 94 29.82 49.42 14.37
CA LEU A 94 30.26 48.16 14.93
C LEU A 94 31.75 48.33 15.25
N GLU A 95 32.12 48.26 16.52
CA GLU A 95 33.51 48.36 16.95
C GLU A 95 34.18 46.98 16.91
N ASP A 96 35.47 46.93 16.56
CA ASP A 96 36.23 45.69 16.59
C ASP A 96 36.34 45.18 18.04
N GLY A 97 35.78 44.00 18.29
CA GLY A 97 35.74 43.38 19.63
C GLY A 97 34.42 43.56 20.38
N ASP A 98 33.41 44.18 19.77
CA ASP A 98 32.06 44.24 20.33
C ASP A 98 31.52 42.83 20.62
N PHE A 99 30.95 42.66 21.81
CA PHE A 99 30.39 41.38 22.20
C PHE A 99 29.11 41.10 21.40
N PRO A 100 28.87 39.87 20.89
CA PRO A 100 27.73 39.57 20.02
C PRO A 100 26.35 39.95 20.58
N SER A 101 26.15 39.86 21.90
CA SER A 101 24.90 40.32 22.53
C SER A 101 24.71 41.83 22.44
N ASP A 102 25.78 42.61 22.47
CA ASP A 102 25.70 44.07 22.49
C ASP A 102 25.51 44.59 21.06
N ILE A 103 26.16 43.97 20.07
CA ILE A 103 25.86 44.17 18.64
C ILE A 103 24.35 43.99 18.38
N LEU A 104 23.77 42.92 18.89
CA LEU A 104 22.34 42.64 18.72
C LEU A 104 21.47 43.71 19.38
N GLN A 105 21.79 44.11 20.61
CA GLN A 105 21.06 45.14 21.34
C GLN A 105 21.12 46.48 20.60
N ASN A 106 22.32 46.92 20.21
CA ASN A 106 22.53 48.17 19.49
C ASN A 106 21.74 48.20 18.17
N ALA A 107 21.73 47.09 17.44
CA ALA A 107 20.96 46.98 16.20
C ALA A 107 19.44 47.10 16.43
N VAL A 108 18.91 46.47 17.49
CA VAL A 108 17.49 46.56 17.87
C VAL A 108 17.11 47.97 18.33
N GLU A 109 17.92 48.59 19.18
CA GLU A 109 17.70 49.95 19.67
C GLU A 109 17.77 50.98 18.53
N ALA A 110 18.71 50.83 17.60
CA ALA A 110 18.80 51.68 16.42
C ALA A 110 17.54 51.60 15.53
N ALA A 111 16.98 50.39 15.34
CA ALA A 111 15.72 50.22 14.61
C ALA A 111 14.55 50.92 15.33
N LEU A 112 14.44 50.73 16.65
CA LEU A 112 13.42 51.37 17.48
C LEU A 112 13.55 52.90 17.49
N ASN A 113 14.77 53.44 17.51
CA ASN A 113 15.03 54.88 17.42
C ASN A 113 14.56 55.49 16.10
N LYS A 114 14.41 54.68 15.05
CA LYS A 114 13.82 55.07 13.75
C LYS A 114 12.34 54.69 13.63
N SER A 115 11.66 54.38 14.74
CA SER A 115 10.25 53.99 14.77
C SER A 115 9.92 52.70 14.00
N TYR A 116 10.89 51.78 13.91
CA TYR A 116 10.67 50.43 13.37
C TYR A 116 10.74 49.39 14.48
N PHE A 117 9.80 48.45 14.49
CA PHE A 117 9.75 47.36 15.45
C PHE A 117 10.35 46.07 14.85
N PRO A 118 11.49 45.57 15.34
CA PRO A 118 12.12 44.39 14.77
C PRO A 118 11.40 43.10 15.13
N ILE A 119 11.15 42.28 14.10
CA ILE A 119 10.61 40.93 14.21
C ILE A 119 11.64 39.99 13.61
N LEU A 120 12.32 39.23 14.46
CA LEU A 120 13.35 38.29 14.03
C LEU A 120 12.71 36.94 13.70
N ILE A 121 13.01 36.44 12.50
CA ILE A 121 12.48 35.18 12.00
C ILE A 121 13.63 34.22 11.79
N ILE A 122 13.64 33.15 12.58
CA ILE A 122 14.74 32.19 12.63
C ILE A 122 14.24 30.87 12.04
N GLU A 123 14.69 30.55 10.84
CA GLU A 123 14.43 29.25 10.21
C GLU A 123 15.37 28.18 10.76
N ARG A 124 14.88 26.94 10.85
CA ARG A 124 15.62 25.78 11.38
C ARG A 124 16.22 26.02 12.75
N PHE A 125 15.43 26.51 13.69
CA PHE A 125 15.89 26.83 15.04
C PHE A 125 16.59 25.67 15.74
N HIS A 126 16.19 24.42 15.48
CA HIS A 126 16.89 23.23 15.96
C HIS A 126 18.37 23.17 15.56
N ALA A 127 18.74 23.67 14.38
CA ALA A 127 20.13 23.81 13.95
C ALA A 127 20.81 25.01 14.63
N PHE A 128 20.14 26.16 14.71
CA PHE A 128 20.63 27.34 15.44
C PHE A 128 21.01 27.02 16.89
N ALA A 129 20.14 26.26 17.56
CA ALA A 129 20.33 25.91 18.96
C ALA A 129 21.48 24.91 19.20
N MET A 130 22.00 24.26 18.14
CA MET A 130 23.14 23.34 18.19
C MET A 130 24.50 24.01 17.89
N ILE A 131 24.55 25.32 17.66
CA ILE A 131 25.81 26.04 17.40
C ILE A 131 26.66 26.01 18.68
N PRO A 132 27.82 25.32 18.69
CA PRO A 132 28.61 25.09 19.90
C PRO A 132 29.56 26.28 20.17
N ASP A 133 28.99 27.47 20.33
CA ASP A 133 29.74 28.71 20.53
C ASP A 133 29.44 29.34 21.89
N TRP A 134 30.49 29.69 22.63
CA TRP A 134 30.39 30.18 24.01
C TRP A 134 29.60 31.51 24.11
N GLY A 135 29.67 32.36 23.09
CA GLY A 135 28.93 33.62 23.02
C GLY A 135 27.42 33.45 22.79
N MET A 136 26.99 32.26 22.36
CA MET A 136 25.58 32.00 22.04
C MET A 136 24.67 32.06 23.26
N GLY A 137 25.15 31.66 24.44
CA GLY A 137 24.38 31.76 25.69
C GLY A 137 24.00 33.20 26.02
N SER A 138 24.94 34.13 25.85
CA SER A 138 24.72 35.57 26.03
C SER A 138 23.80 36.16 24.97
N VAL A 139 23.92 35.74 23.70
CA VAL A 139 23.00 36.15 22.63
C VAL A 139 21.57 35.73 22.93
N LEU A 140 21.34 34.45 23.30
CA LEU A 140 20.02 33.94 23.66
C LEU A 140 19.44 34.68 24.87
N SER A 141 20.27 34.94 25.90
CA SER A 141 19.88 35.72 27.08
C SER A 141 19.49 37.15 26.73
N ARG A 142 20.24 37.79 25.82
CA ARG A 142 19.94 39.15 25.35
C ARG A 142 18.66 39.18 24.52
N MET A 143 18.49 38.25 23.59
CA MET A 143 17.25 38.11 22.82
C MET A 143 16.06 38.00 23.77
N ARG A 144 16.17 37.16 24.79
CA ARG A 144 15.12 36.99 25.79
C ARG A 144 14.82 38.28 26.58
N SER A 145 15.86 39.02 26.95
CA SER A 145 15.73 40.29 27.65
C SER A 145 14.99 41.34 26.79
N LEU A 146 15.31 41.40 25.49
CA LEU A 146 14.66 42.30 24.53
C LEU A 146 13.19 41.91 24.29
N GLU A 147 12.88 40.61 24.25
CA GLU A 147 11.48 40.13 24.17
C GLU A 147 10.68 40.52 25.41
N HIS A 148 11.24 40.31 26.60
CA HIS A 148 10.60 40.68 27.86
C HIS A 148 10.37 42.18 27.99
N ALA A 149 11.32 43.00 27.51
CA ALA A 149 11.18 44.45 27.43
C ALA A 149 10.17 44.90 26.35
N GLY A 150 9.66 43.95 25.54
CA GLY A 150 8.76 44.23 24.42
C GLY A 150 9.44 45.02 23.31
N GLN A 151 10.75 44.87 23.13
CA GLN A 151 11.56 45.56 22.11
C GLN A 151 11.82 44.71 20.86
N LEU A 152 11.65 43.39 20.98
CA LEU A 152 11.87 42.40 19.93
C LEU A 152 10.76 41.35 19.98
N THR A 153 10.32 40.88 18.82
CA THR A 153 9.52 39.65 18.71
C THR A 153 10.31 38.62 17.92
N THR A 154 10.35 37.37 18.39
CA THR A 154 10.94 36.26 17.64
C THR A 154 9.88 35.30 17.15
N LEU A 155 10.01 34.86 15.89
CA LEU A 155 9.24 33.79 15.29
C LEU A 155 10.21 32.71 14.83
N THR A 156 10.30 31.61 15.55
CA THR A 156 11.28 30.56 15.28
C THR A 156 10.61 29.36 14.62
N PHE A 157 11.11 28.91 13.47
CA PHE A 157 10.63 27.71 12.79
C PHE A 157 11.43 26.48 13.20
N SER A 158 10.75 25.38 13.47
CA SER A 158 11.40 24.12 13.83
C SER A 158 10.47 22.93 13.57
N PRO A 159 10.99 21.74 13.24
CA PRO A 159 10.19 20.52 13.28
C PRO A 159 9.98 19.98 14.70
N PHE A 160 10.53 20.64 15.72
CA PHE A 160 10.50 20.19 17.12
C PHE A 160 10.13 21.30 18.10
N GLY A 161 9.49 20.92 19.20
CA GLY A 161 9.32 21.75 20.40
C GLY A 161 10.65 22.07 21.08
N TYR A 162 10.75 23.20 21.80
CA TYR A 162 11.97 23.54 22.56
C TYR A 162 12.37 22.46 23.57
N GLU A 163 11.40 21.83 24.25
CA GLU A 163 11.67 20.73 25.19
C GLU A 163 12.33 19.53 24.51
N MET A 164 11.83 19.16 23.32
CA MET A 164 12.40 18.06 22.53
C MET A 164 13.82 18.39 22.06
N ILE A 165 14.05 19.64 21.63
CA ILE A 165 15.38 20.13 21.24
C ILE A 165 16.33 19.98 22.43
N ARG A 166 15.97 20.49 23.60
CA ARG A 166 16.78 20.38 24.83
C ARG A 166 17.10 18.92 25.18
N ARG A 167 16.12 18.03 25.16
CA ARG A 167 16.35 16.60 25.47
C ARG A 167 17.33 15.90 24.52
N SER A 168 17.46 16.38 23.29
CA SER A 168 18.34 15.80 22.27
C SER A 168 19.77 16.36 22.26
N MET A 169 20.08 17.33 23.13
CA MET A 169 21.35 18.06 23.12
C MET A 169 22.35 17.55 24.16
N ASP A 170 23.64 17.65 23.81
CA ASP A 170 24.75 17.44 24.73
C ASP A 170 24.79 18.52 25.82
N ALA A 171 25.14 18.13 27.06
CA ALA A 171 25.15 19.01 28.24
C ALA A 171 25.95 20.31 28.09
N ALA A 172 26.91 20.37 27.16
CA ALA A 172 27.74 21.54 26.89
C ALA A 172 27.07 22.59 25.99
N GLN A 173 25.90 22.30 25.40
CA GLN A 173 25.24 23.20 24.45
C GLN A 173 24.68 24.45 25.15
N PRO A 174 24.97 25.68 24.66
CA PRO A 174 24.53 26.92 25.30
C PRO A 174 23.01 27.05 25.46
N PHE A 175 22.23 26.49 24.54
CA PHE A 175 20.77 26.54 24.58
C PHE A 175 20.16 25.78 25.75
N LEU A 176 20.80 24.68 26.22
CA LEU A 176 20.31 23.90 27.37
C LEU A 176 20.22 24.73 28.65
N ASN A 177 21.18 25.64 28.84
CA ASN A 177 21.29 26.47 30.03
C ASN A 177 20.59 27.83 29.85
N SER A 178 19.84 28.01 28.76
CA SER A 178 19.15 29.26 28.44
C SER A 178 17.65 29.19 28.73
N VAL A 179 17.13 30.27 29.31
CA VAL A 179 15.68 30.52 29.46
C VAL A 179 15.01 31.00 28.16
N TYR A 180 15.76 31.10 27.06
CA TYR A 180 15.20 31.43 25.75
C TYR A 180 14.18 30.39 25.31
N GLY A 181 13.04 30.84 24.78
CA GLY A 181 11.93 29.97 24.40
C GLY A 181 10.94 29.70 25.54
N ASP A 182 11.30 29.99 26.80
CA ASP A 182 10.40 29.78 27.92
C ASP A 182 9.20 30.73 27.84
N ASN A 183 8.00 30.17 27.94
CA ASN A 183 6.73 30.86 27.73
C ASN A 183 6.50 31.41 26.31
N HIS A 184 7.31 31.08 25.31
CA HIS A 184 6.93 31.37 23.93
C HIS A 184 5.62 30.66 23.62
N ASP A 185 4.78 31.32 22.83
CA ASP A 185 3.59 30.65 22.33
C ASP A 185 3.97 29.62 21.26
N GLN A 186 3.08 28.70 20.93
CA GLN A 186 3.30 27.68 19.92
C GLN A 186 2.18 27.72 18.89
N ALA A 187 2.56 27.84 17.62
CA ALA A 187 1.66 27.60 16.50
C ALA A 187 2.13 26.34 15.77
N VAL A 188 1.20 25.44 15.48
CA VAL A 188 1.50 24.14 14.89
C VAL A 188 0.90 24.09 13.50
N MET A 189 1.73 23.81 12.50
CA MET A 189 1.25 23.62 11.13
C MET A 189 0.23 22.49 11.10
N THR A 190 -0.93 22.69 10.48
CA THR A 190 -1.95 21.65 10.33
C THR A 190 -1.66 20.77 9.10
N PRO A 191 -2.18 19.53 9.04
CA PRO A 191 -2.12 18.71 7.83
C PRO A 191 -2.69 19.43 6.60
N LEU A 192 -2.24 19.02 5.40
CA LEU A 192 -2.66 19.66 4.14
C LEU A 192 -4.18 19.53 3.94
N SER A 193 -4.84 20.67 3.70
CA SER A 193 -6.27 20.69 3.46
C SER A 193 -6.64 20.04 2.13
N LYS A 194 -7.83 19.42 2.07
CA LYS A 194 -8.39 18.86 0.83
C LYS A 194 -8.47 19.92 -0.27
N SER A 195 -8.90 21.14 0.07
CA SER A 195 -9.03 22.24 -0.88
C SER A 195 -7.70 22.65 -1.50
N ASP A 196 -6.62 22.73 -0.71
CA ASP A 196 -5.30 23.12 -1.21
C ASP A 196 -4.67 22.03 -2.07
N PHE A 197 -4.85 20.77 -1.66
CA PHE A 197 -4.42 19.62 -2.45
C PHE A 197 -5.11 19.60 -3.83
N LEU A 198 -6.45 19.64 -3.86
CA LEU A 198 -7.21 19.57 -5.11
C LEU A 198 -6.89 20.73 -6.04
N HIS A 199 -6.74 21.94 -5.48
CA HIS A 199 -6.33 23.11 -6.26
C HIS A 199 -4.96 22.92 -6.91
N THR A 200 -3.96 22.48 -6.13
CA THR A 200 -2.61 22.24 -6.65
C THR A 200 -2.59 21.13 -7.70
N ALA A 201 -3.29 20.02 -7.45
CA ALA A 201 -3.38 18.91 -8.38
C ALA A 201 -4.03 19.32 -9.72
N THR A 202 -5.08 20.17 -9.65
CA THR A 202 -5.76 20.69 -10.85
C THR A 202 -4.84 21.60 -11.67
N ILE A 203 -4.08 22.49 -11.01
CA ILE A 203 -3.07 23.34 -11.70
C ILE A 203 -2.02 22.49 -12.43
N LEU A 204 -1.65 21.34 -11.84
CA LEU A 204 -0.69 20.40 -12.42
C LEU A 204 -1.31 19.42 -13.43
N GLY A 205 -2.58 19.63 -13.82
CA GLY A 205 -3.24 18.86 -14.88
C GLY A 205 -3.87 17.53 -14.44
N VAL A 206 -3.98 17.26 -13.14
CA VAL A 206 -4.65 16.05 -12.64
C VAL A 206 -6.17 16.25 -12.67
N ALA A 207 -6.88 15.30 -13.30
CA ALA A 207 -8.34 15.32 -13.34
C ALA A 207 -8.96 15.29 -11.93
N ALA A 208 -10.04 16.05 -11.70
CA ALA A 208 -10.64 16.19 -10.37
C ALA A 208 -11.00 14.83 -9.71
N PRO A 209 -11.61 13.85 -10.39
CA PRO A 209 -11.87 12.53 -9.78
C PRO A 209 -10.59 11.82 -9.30
N ARG A 210 -9.51 11.91 -10.10
CA ARG A 210 -8.20 11.35 -9.75
C ARG A 210 -7.58 12.07 -8.56
N ALA A 211 -7.66 13.39 -8.52
CA ALA A 211 -7.18 14.18 -7.39
C ALA A 211 -7.94 13.84 -6.08
N HIS A 212 -9.26 13.68 -6.15
CA HIS A 212 -10.06 13.24 -4.98
C HIS A 212 -9.61 11.88 -4.45
N TRP A 213 -9.38 10.92 -5.36
CA TRP A 213 -8.88 9.60 -5.00
C TRP A 213 -7.48 9.65 -4.37
N LEU A 214 -6.55 10.42 -4.98
CA LEU A 214 -5.18 10.59 -4.45
C LEU A 214 -5.17 11.21 -3.06
N TYR A 215 -5.99 12.23 -2.82
CA TYR A 215 -6.07 12.87 -1.50
C TYR A 215 -6.46 11.87 -0.41
N ALA A 216 -7.39 10.96 -0.69
CA ALA A 216 -7.85 9.95 0.26
C ALA A 216 -6.76 8.91 0.60
N LYS A 217 -5.77 8.72 -0.28
CA LYS A 217 -4.62 7.84 -0.04
C LYS A 217 -3.44 8.55 0.64
N GLY A 218 -3.46 9.88 0.67
CA GLY A 218 -2.42 10.71 1.29
C GLY A 218 -2.63 10.98 2.77
N GLY A 219 -1.53 11.24 3.47
CA GLY A 219 -1.47 11.62 4.89
C GLY A 219 -0.03 11.90 5.28
N GLY A 220 0.18 12.58 6.40
CA GLY A 220 1.52 13.02 6.81
C GLY A 220 1.97 14.32 6.14
N PRO A 221 3.29 14.56 6.07
CA PRO A 221 3.86 15.81 5.57
C PRO A 221 3.55 16.08 4.09
N ASP A 222 3.64 17.35 3.67
CA ASP A 222 3.31 17.81 2.31
C ASP A 222 4.04 17.04 1.20
N MET A 223 5.26 16.56 1.46
CA MET A 223 6.01 15.74 0.51
C MET A 223 5.26 14.50 0.04
N VAL A 224 4.49 13.84 0.92
CA VAL A 224 3.69 12.66 0.55
C VAL A 224 2.66 13.04 -0.51
N TYR A 225 1.96 14.15 -0.30
CA TYR A 225 0.99 14.67 -1.23
C TYR A 225 1.62 15.16 -2.55
N ARG A 226 2.83 15.71 -2.50
CA ARG A 226 3.59 16.10 -3.69
C ARG A 226 3.91 14.89 -4.57
N GLU A 227 4.41 13.81 -3.97
CA GLU A 227 4.72 12.59 -4.71
C GLU A 227 3.47 11.85 -5.21
N LEU A 228 2.36 11.92 -4.49
CA LEU A 228 1.07 11.42 -4.99
C LEU A 228 0.62 12.15 -6.27
N ILE A 229 0.82 13.46 -6.35
CA ILE A 229 0.53 14.23 -7.57
C ILE A 229 1.49 13.83 -8.70
N ASN A 230 2.79 13.66 -8.40
CA ASN A 230 3.78 13.22 -9.38
C ASN A 230 3.47 11.82 -9.94
N ALA A 231 2.91 10.94 -9.11
CA ALA A 231 2.52 9.58 -9.49
C ALA A 231 1.11 9.49 -10.12
N ALA A 232 0.42 10.60 -10.35
CA ALA A 232 -1.00 10.60 -10.75
C ALA A 232 -1.29 9.86 -12.07
N SER A 233 -0.30 9.78 -12.97
CA SER A 233 -0.37 9.09 -14.27
C SER A 233 -0.06 7.59 -14.21
N MET A 234 0.38 7.08 -13.05
CA MET A 234 0.67 5.66 -12.87
C MET A 234 -0.60 4.84 -12.65
N ASP A 235 -0.49 3.52 -12.85
CA ASP A 235 -1.53 2.55 -12.48
C ASP A 235 -1.80 2.59 -10.97
N ASP A 236 -3.07 2.42 -10.59
CA ASP A 236 -3.56 2.59 -9.21
C ASP A 236 -2.83 1.70 -8.19
N ASP A 237 -2.48 0.49 -8.60
CA ASP A 237 -1.78 -0.51 -7.81
C ASP A 237 -0.33 -0.13 -7.50
N LYS A 238 0.29 0.74 -8.30
CA LYS A 238 1.71 1.13 -8.18
C LYS A 238 1.94 2.45 -7.45
N ILE A 239 0.91 3.29 -7.31
CA ILE A 239 1.06 4.65 -6.78
C ILE A 239 1.57 4.67 -5.34
N ILE A 240 1.02 3.80 -4.48
CA ILE A 240 1.36 3.77 -3.07
C ILE A 240 2.83 3.36 -2.88
N ASP A 241 3.26 2.31 -3.57
CA ASP A 241 4.64 1.81 -3.46
C ASP A 241 5.64 2.77 -4.08
N HIS A 242 5.28 3.44 -5.18
CA HIS A 242 6.08 4.54 -5.73
C HIS A 242 6.26 5.68 -4.72
N CYS A 243 5.17 6.09 -4.06
CA CYS A 243 5.22 7.16 -3.07
C CYS A 243 6.09 6.77 -1.87
N ILE A 244 5.96 5.54 -1.35
CA ILE A 244 6.78 5.03 -0.25
C ILE A 244 8.26 5.01 -0.65
N ALA A 245 8.60 4.54 -1.86
CA ALA A 245 9.97 4.52 -2.35
C ALA A 245 10.61 5.92 -2.43
N ARG A 246 9.83 6.94 -2.79
CA ARG A 246 10.30 8.34 -2.91
C ARG A 246 10.36 9.09 -1.59
N THR A 247 9.43 8.82 -0.67
CA THR A 247 9.24 9.60 0.56
C THR A 247 9.70 8.89 1.83
N GLY A 248 9.99 7.58 1.76
CA GLY A 248 10.26 6.72 2.91
C GLY A 248 11.30 7.28 3.88
N ALA A 249 12.48 7.68 3.39
CA ALA A 249 13.54 8.24 4.24
C ALA A 249 13.13 9.55 4.95
N THR A 250 12.25 10.35 4.35
CA THR A 250 11.74 11.56 5.00
C THR A 250 10.64 11.24 5.99
N ILE A 251 9.76 10.28 5.68
CA ILE A 251 8.75 9.78 6.63
C ILE A 251 9.45 9.21 7.86
N ASP A 252 10.53 8.43 7.69
CA ASP A 252 11.30 7.88 8.81
C ASP A 252 11.85 9.00 9.69
N LYS A 253 12.53 9.98 9.09
CA LYS A 253 13.06 11.14 9.83
C LYS A 253 11.94 11.86 10.57
N PHE A 254 10.80 12.08 9.93
CA PHE A 254 9.63 12.71 10.56
C PHE A 254 9.11 11.89 11.75
N LEU A 255 8.93 10.58 11.61
CA LEU A 255 8.44 9.69 12.67
C LEU A 255 9.44 9.58 13.82
N GLU A 256 10.72 9.42 13.52
CA GLU A 256 11.80 9.32 14.51
C GLU A 256 11.89 10.57 15.37
N ARG A 257 11.78 11.73 14.71
CA ARG A 257 11.94 13.06 15.31
C ARG A 257 10.71 13.50 16.07
N SER A 258 9.52 13.35 15.48
CA SER A 258 8.28 13.82 16.10
C SER A 258 7.89 12.98 17.31
N PHE A 259 8.21 11.68 17.32
CA PHE A 259 7.85 10.75 18.38
C PHE A 259 9.05 10.23 19.17
N ALA A 260 10.13 11.01 19.24
CA ALA A 260 11.36 10.64 19.96
C ALA A 260 11.11 10.33 21.44
N GLU A 261 10.13 10.98 22.07
CA GLU A 261 9.80 10.83 23.50
C GLU A 261 9.32 9.43 23.88
N ALA A 262 8.81 8.65 22.94
CA ALA A 262 8.41 7.27 23.17
C ALA A 262 9.61 6.32 23.37
N GLY A 263 10.84 6.78 23.12
CA GLY A 263 12.06 6.03 23.37
C GLY A 263 12.06 4.66 22.67
N VAL A 264 12.35 3.60 23.45
CA VAL A 264 12.43 2.21 22.97
C VAL A 264 11.07 1.71 22.48
N ASP A 265 9.97 2.20 23.04
CA ASP A 265 8.60 1.77 22.70
C ASP A 265 8.02 2.49 21.49
N ARG A 266 8.74 3.46 20.91
CA ARG A 266 8.28 4.25 19.75
C ARG A 266 7.80 3.37 18.60
N GLN A 267 8.57 2.35 18.24
CA GLN A 267 8.21 1.48 17.12
C GLN A 267 6.97 0.64 17.43
N LEU A 268 6.78 0.22 18.69
CA LEU A 268 5.60 -0.52 19.12
C LEU A 268 4.35 0.37 19.13
N LEU A 269 4.48 1.62 19.62
CA LEU A 269 3.41 2.62 19.56
C LEU A 269 2.96 2.89 18.12
N LEU A 270 3.91 3.15 17.22
CA LEU A 270 3.63 3.43 15.81
C LEU A 270 3.04 2.20 15.11
N ALA A 271 3.55 1.00 15.36
CA ALA A 271 2.99 -0.22 14.79
C ALA A 271 1.54 -0.48 15.28
N ALA A 272 1.27 -0.23 16.56
CA ALA A 272 -0.09 -0.29 17.10
C ALA A 272 -1.02 0.73 16.43
N LEU A 273 -0.56 1.96 16.15
CA LEU A 273 -1.30 2.95 15.36
C LEU A 273 -1.58 2.45 13.93
N ALA A 274 -0.56 1.93 13.25
CA ALA A 274 -0.67 1.43 11.88
C ALA A 274 -1.69 0.29 11.76
N LEU A 275 -1.82 -0.52 12.81
CA LEU A 275 -2.73 -1.65 12.90
C LEU A 275 -4.04 -1.36 13.63
N GLY A 276 -4.34 -0.10 13.97
CA GLY A 276 -5.59 0.26 14.68
C GLY A 276 -5.76 -0.49 16.00
N ARG A 277 -4.67 -0.67 16.77
CA ARG A 277 -4.63 -1.39 18.04
C ARG A 277 -4.13 -0.55 19.20
N LEU A 278 -4.24 0.78 19.11
CA LEU A 278 -3.79 1.63 20.19
C LEU A 278 -4.63 1.39 21.44
N ALA A 279 -3.96 1.11 22.56
CA ALA A 279 -4.62 1.13 23.85
C ALA A 279 -4.91 2.59 24.25
N LYS A 280 -5.96 2.84 25.04
CA LYS A 280 -6.32 4.21 25.50
C LYS A 280 -5.15 5.04 26.06
N PRO A 281 -4.22 4.48 26.86
CA PRO A 281 -3.05 5.23 27.32
C PRO A 281 -2.10 5.63 26.18
N GLN A 282 -1.95 4.77 25.17
CA GLN A 282 -1.15 5.03 23.98
C GLN A 282 -1.81 6.09 23.09
N GLU A 283 -3.13 6.06 22.95
CA GLU A 283 -3.88 7.11 22.26
C GLU A 283 -3.68 8.46 22.93
N ALA A 284 -3.84 8.54 24.27
CA ALA A 284 -3.64 9.77 25.02
C ALA A 284 -2.20 10.29 24.88
N PHE A 285 -1.21 9.40 24.96
CA PHE A 285 0.19 9.74 24.73
C PHE A 285 0.41 10.29 23.32
N LEU A 286 -0.14 9.65 22.29
CA LEU A 286 0.02 10.08 20.91
C LEU A 286 -0.64 11.44 20.67
N LEU A 287 -1.83 11.68 21.23
CA LEU A 287 -2.57 12.93 21.11
C LEU A 287 -1.94 14.09 21.91
N ASN A 288 -1.09 13.80 22.90
CA ASN A 288 -0.31 14.85 23.58
C ASN A 288 0.80 15.41 22.67
N ASN A 289 1.16 14.70 21.59
CA ASN A 289 2.11 15.20 20.62
C ASN A 289 1.45 16.25 19.72
N PRO A 290 2.00 17.47 19.59
CA PRO A 290 1.41 18.51 18.74
C PRO A 290 1.28 18.10 17.26
N LEU A 291 2.09 17.16 16.78
CA LEU A 291 2.11 16.69 15.39
C LEU A 291 1.30 15.41 15.18
N SER A 292 0.47 15.00 16.14
CA SER A 292 -0.36 13.79 16.06
C SER A 292 -1.22 13.72 14.80
N ASP A 293 -1.77 14.85 14.37
CA ASP A 293 -2.73 14.94 13.27
C ASP A 293 -2.09 14.62 11.90
N PHE A 294 -0.76 14.62 11.81
CA PHE A 294 -0.06 14.18 10.60
C PHE A 294 0.00 12.66 10.49
N VAL A 295 0.04 11.94 11.61
CA VAL A 295 0.17 10.46 11.62
C VAL A 295 -1.14 9.76 11.93
N ALA A 296 -2.10 10.43 12.55
CA ALA A 296 -3.31 9.83 13.05
C ALA A 296 -4.55 10.64 12.65
N LYS A 297 -5.67 9.93 12.49
CA LYS A 297 -7.00 10.50 12.27
C LYS A 297 -8.02 9.71 13.08
N LYS A 298 -9.10 10.37 13.50
CA LYS A 298 -10.24 9.70 14.14
C LYS A 298 -11.21 9.21 13.09
N LYS A 299 -11.63 7.95 13.22
CA LYS A 299 -12.75 7.38 12.47
C LYS A 299 -14.09 7.89 12.99
N GLU A 300 -15.16 7.68 12.23
CA GLU A 300 -16.54 7.97 12.67
C GLU A 300 -16.91 7.21 13.95
N SER A 301 -16.33 6.01 14.14
CA SER A 301 -16.45 5.21 15.37
C SER A 301 -15.75 5.84 16.59
N GLY A 302 -14.97 6.90 16.40
CA GLY A 302 -14.15 7.54 17.43
C GLY A 302 -12.76 6.93 17.62
N GLU A 303 -12.47 5.79 16.98
CA GLU A 303 -11.18 5.09 17.04
C GLU A 303 -10.07 5.88 16.32
N LEU A 304 -8.87 5.88 16.90
CA LEU A 304 -7.70 6.52 16.30
C LEU A 304 -6.96 5.55 15.37
N THR A 305 -6.89 5.88 14.08
CA THR A 305 -6.15 5.10 13.09
C THR A 305 -5.09 5.94 12.39
N CYS A 306 -4.17 5.27 11.70
CA CYS A 306 -3.18 5.96 10.89
C CYS A 306 -3.84 6.94 9.88
N SER A 307 -3.20 8.08 9.65
CA SER A 307 -3.71 9.13 8.77
C SER A 307 -3.86 8.65 7.33
N SER A 308 -2.95 7.80 6.88
CA SER A 308 -2.98 7.18 5.55
C SER A 308 -2.36 5.80 5.49
N GLN A 309 -2.70 5.08 4.42
CA GLN A 309 -2.11 3.80 4.07
C GLN A 309 -0.60 3.90 3.79
N ILE A 310 -0.13 5.02 3.23
CA ILE A 310 1.31 5.25 2.96
C ILE A 310 2.11 5.27 4.27
N ILE A 311 1.64 6.04 5.26
CA ILE A 311 2.28 6.11 6.58
C ILE A 311 2.21 4.76 7.28
N ALA A 312 1.04 4.09 7.25
CA ALA A 312 0.86 2.79 7.88
C ALA A 312 1.77 1.71 7.29
N ARG A 313 1.84 1.58 5.95
CA ARG A 313 2.75 0.65 5.28
C ARG A 313 4.21 0.97 5.62
N ARG A 314 4.60 2.24 5.62
CA ARG A 314 6.00 2.61 5.95
C ARG A 314 6.37 2.24 7.38
N ILE A 315 5.47 2.46 8.35
CA ILE A 315 5.68 2.04 9.74
C ILE A 315 5.89 0.53 9.83
N LEU A 316 5.06 -0.27 9.14
CA LEU A 316 5.16 -1.73 9.18
C LEU A 316 6.39 -2.27 8.44
N GLN A 317 6.97 -1.55 7.49
CA GLN A 317 8.26 -1.90 6.88
C GLN A 317 9.46 -1.72 7.82
N GLY A 318 9.26 -1.13 9.01
CA GLY A 318 10.33 -0.90 9.99
C GLY A 318 10.86 -2.18 10.65
N ASN A 319 11.84 -2.02 11.53
CA ASN A 319 12.64 -3.12 12.11
C ASN A 319 11.95 -3.92 13.24
N GLN A 320 10.63 -3.83 13.41
CA GLN A 320 9.90 -4.60 14.42
C GLN A 320 9.47 -5.96 13.85
N PRO A 321 10.08 -7.09 14.25
CA PRO A 321 9.91 -8.37 13.56
C PRO A 321 8.46 -8.87 13.55
N LYS A 322 7.73 -8.70 14.66
CA LYS A 322 6.34 -9.17 14.79
C LYS A 322 5.40 -8.46 13.81
N TRP A 323 5.56 -7.14 13.67
CA TRP A 323 4.65 -6.31 12.88
C TRP A 323 5.07 -6.22 11.41
N ALA A 324 6.37 -6.39 11.14
CA ALA A 324 6.90 -6.49 9.79
C ALA A 324 6.27 -7.62 8.99
N LEU A 325 5.82 -8.70 9.64
CA LEU A 325 5.12 -9.80 8.97
C LEU A 325 3.87 -9.35 8.22
N TYR A 326 3.11 -8.38 8.73
CA TYR A 326 1.95 -7.83 8.02
C TYR A 326 2.35 -7.09 6.74
N GLY A 327 3.42 -6.29 6.82
CA GLY A 327 3.99 -5.60 5.66
C GLY A 327 4.54 -6.59 4.63
N GLN A 328 5.30 -7.59 5.07
CA GLN A 328 5.87 -8.65 4.23
C GLN A 328 4.78 -9.53 3.59
N CYS A 329 3.66 -9.77 4.28
CA CYS A 329 2.50 -10.45 3.70
C CYS A 329 1.95 -9.67 2.50
N LEU A 330 1.74 -8.36 2.65
CA LEU A 330 1.25 -7.51 1.57
C LEU A 330 2.26 -7.37 0.43
N GLU A 331 3.55 -7.33 0.74
CA GLU A 331 4.62 -7.32 -0.26
C GLU A 331 4.63 -8.61 -1.09
N ALA A 332 4.67 -9.78 -0.44
CA ALA A 332 4.59 -11.07 -1.14
C ALA A 332 3.29 -11.21 -1.95
N PHE A 333 2.18 -10.70 -1.43
CA PHE A 333 0.91 -10.65 -2.17
C PHE A 333 1.03 -9.78 -3.43
N SER A 334 1.65 -8.59 -3.31
CA SER A 334 1.84 -7.67 -4.45
C SER A 334 2.78 -8.24 -5.51
N GLU A 335 3.76 -9.05 -5.11
CA GLU A 335 4.66 -9.78 -6.00
C GLU A 335 3.96 -10.98 -6.69
N GLY A 336 2.75 -11.33 -6.27
CA GLY A 336 2.01 -12.49 -6.75
C GLY A 336 2.49 -13.83 -6.18
N ASP A 337 3.34 -13.81 -5.14
CA ASP A 337 3.80 -14.98 -4.40
C ASP A 337 2.83 -15.30 -3.24
N LEU A 338 1.67 -15.84 -3.62
CA LEU A 338 0.61 -16.21 -2.68
C LEU A 338 0.99 -17.37 -1.75
N ALA A 339 1.99 -18.18 -2.12
CA ALA A 339 2.51 -19.23 -1.25
C ALA A 339 3.27 -18.61 -0.08
N ARG A 340 4.22 -17.70 -0.37
CA ARG A 340 4.96 -16.95 0.66
C ARG A 340 4.02 -16.10 1.51
N ALA A 341 3.07 -15.40 0.91
CA ALA A 341 2.08 -14.61 1.65
C ALA A 341 1.27 -15.48 2.63
N GLY A 342 0.87 -16.69 2.21
CA GLY A 342 0.16 -17.64 3.06
C GLY A 342 0.98 -18.16 4.24
N GLU A 343 2.26 -18.49 4.03
CA GLU A 343 3.15 -18.93 5.11
C GLU A 343 3.43 -17.80 6.12
N LEU A 344 3.63 -16.57 5.65
CA LEU A 344 3.76 -15.40 6.52
C LEU A 344 2.47 -15.14 7.31
N ALA A 345 1.30 -15.27 6.68
CA ALA A 345 0.01 -15.06 7.35
C ALA A 345 -0.22 -16.07 8.49
N LYS A 346 0.21 -17.33 8.35
CA LYS A 346 0.13 -18.33 9.42
C LYS A 346 0.95 -17.97 10.66
N MET A 347 1.96 -17.11 10.53
CA MET A 347 2.79 -16.65 11.66
C MET A 347 2.13 -15.49 12.44
N LEU A 348 1.02 -14.94 11.93
CA LEU A 348 0.28 -13.85 12.58
C LEU A 348 -0.64 -14.43 13.68
N ASP A 349 -0.55 -13.90 14.90
CA ASP A 349 -1.19 -14.43 16.11
C ASP A 349 -2.20 -13.46 16.76
N ASP A 350 -2.62 -12.43 16.03
CA ASP A 350 -3.47 -11.36 16.56
C ASP A 350 -4.93 -11.77 16.76
N GLU A 351 -5.57 -11.16 17.76
CA GLU A 351 -6.96 -11.44 18.17
C GLU A 351 -7.95 -10.38 17.66
N ALA A 352 -7.46 -9.22 17.19
CA ALA A 352 -8.35 -8.20 16.65
C ALA A 352 -9.10 -8.76 15.42
N ILE A 353 -10.44 -8.69 15.45
CA ILE A 353 -11.32 -9.33 14.46
C ILE A 353 -10.90 -9.02 13.02
N ARG A 354 -10.62 -7.74 12.73
CA ARG A 354 -10.11 -7.27 11.44
C ARG A 354 -8.79 -7.93 10.99
N LEU A 355 -7.86 -8.15 11.92
CA LEU A 355 -6.57 -8.78 11.63
C LEU A 355 -6.70 -10.30 11.48
N VAL A 356 -7.62 -10.92 12.22
CA VAL A 356 -8.03 -12.32 12.02
C VAL A 356 -8.65 -12.48 10.63
N ALA A 357 -9.52 -11.57 10.21
CA ALA A 357 -10.10 -11.53 8.86
C ALA A 357 -9.03 -11.39 7.77
N PHE A 358 -8.09 -10.44 7.92
CA PHE A 358 -6.94 -10.29 7.01
C PHE A 358 -6.14 -11.60 6.87
N ARG A 359 -5.74 -12.19 8.00
CA ARG A 359 -5.00 -13.46 8.04
C ARG A 359 -5.79 -14.57 7.35
N GLY A 360 -7.07 -14.71 7.67
CA GLY A 360 -7.94 -15.74 7.12
C GLY A 360 -8.08 -15.60 5.60
N LEU A 361 -8.27 -14.39 5.09
CA LEU A 361 -8.40 -14.14 3.65
C LEU A 361 -7.12 -14.45 2.88
N ILE A 362 -5.94 -14.04 3.37
CA ILE A 362 -4.65 -14.40 2.74
C ILE A 362 -4.45 -15.92 2.76
N THR A 363 -4.75 -16.56 3.90
CA THR A 363 -4.61 -18.01 4.04
C THR A 363 -5.55 -18.77 3.12
N LEU A 364 -6.80 -18.32 3.00
CA LEU A 364 -7.80 -18.90 2.09
C LEU A 364 -7.36 -18.74 0.64
N LEU A 365 -6.94 -17.54 0.23
CA LEU A 365 -6.48 -17.28 -1.12
C LEU A 365 -5.26 -18.13 -1.47
N SER A 366 -4.30 -18.27 -0.54
CA SER A 366 -3.14 -19.15 -0.69
C SER A 366 -3.55 -20.61 -0.87
N ALA A 367 -4.55 -21.07 -0.10
CA ALA A 367 -5.04 -22.45 -0.17
C ALA A 367 -5.76 -22.78 -1.48
N VAL A 368 -6.47 -21.82 -2.08
CA VAL A 368 -7.19 -21.98 -3.36
C VAL A 368 -6.37 -21.61 -4.60
N THR A 369 -5.11 -21.22 -4.40
CA THR A 369 -4.14 -21.02 -5.47
C THR A 369 -3.33 -22.30 -5.68
N PHE A 370 -3.03 -22.63 -6.94
CA PHE A 370 -2.20 -23.79 -7.26
C PHE A 370 -0.84 -23.74 -6.53
N GLN A 371 -0.52 -24.84 -5.85
CA GLN A 371 0.81 -25.12 -5.31
C GLN A 371 1.20 -26.57 -5.64
N SER A 372 2.41 -26.76 -6.16
CA SER A 372 2.90 -28.09 -6.56
C SER A 372 2.87 -29.06 -5.36
N GLY A 373 2.35 -30.26 -5.59
CA GLY A 373 2.27 -31.32 -4.57
C GLY A 373 1.18 -31.15 -3.51
N ARG A 374 0.32 -30.13 -3.61
CA ARG A 374 -0.78 -29.90 -2.65
C ARG A 374 -2.14 -30.38 -3.19
N GLY A 375 -2.95 -30.97 -2.32
CA GLY A 375 -4.38 -31.28 -2.53
C GLY A 375 -4.79 -31.80 -3.93
N LEU A 376 -5.98 -31.41 -4.39
CA LEU A 376 -6.50 -31.78 -5.72
C LEU A 376 -6.11 -30.68 -6.71
N LEU A 377 -5.37 -31.04 -7.77
CA LEU A 377 -4.87 -30.09 -8.78
C LEU A 377 -4.13 -28.89 -8.15
N GLY A 378 -3.37 -29.12 -7.08
CA GLY A 378 -2.60 -28.08 -6.40
C GLY A 378 -3.37 -27.25 -5.37
N ILE A 379 -4.65 -27.54 -5.11
CA ILE A 379 -5.51 -26.75 -4.22
C ILE A 379 -5.86 -27.53 -2.95
N GLU A 380 -5.68 -26.89 -1.78
CA GLU A 380 -5.93 -27.46 -0.45
C GLU A 380 -7.39 -27.25 0.00
N TRP A 381 -8.31 -28.02 -0.58
CA TRP A 381 -9.75 -27.89 -0.31
C TRP A 381 -10.16 -28.12 1.15
N ASP A 382 -9.48 -29.01 1.90
CA ASP A 382 -9.73 -29.20 3.33
C ASP A 382 -9.39 -27.92 4.12
N THR A 383 -8.27 -27.25 3.81
CA THR A 383 -7.87 -25.96 4.40
C THR A 383 -8.84 -24.86 3.99
N ALA A 384 -9.18 -24.77 2.70
CA ALA A 384 -10.13 -23.78 2.19
C ALA A 384 -11.49 -23.91 2.90
N SER A 385 -11.98 -25.13 3.12
CA SER A 385 -13.24 -25.37 3.83
C SER A 385 -13.19 -24.86 5.27
N LYS A 386 -12.13 -25.21 6.01
CA LYS A 386 -11.94 -24.81 7.40
C LYS A 386 -11.86 -23.30 7.55
N ILE A 387 -11.01 -22.64 6.76
CA ILE A 387 -10.81 -21.19 6.85
C ILE A 387 -12.05 -20.42 6.39
N SER A 388 -12.72 -20.86 5.31
CA SER A 388 -13.95 -20.21 4.86
C SER A 388 -15.04 -20.27 5.93
N LYS A 389 -15.21 -21.43 6.58
CA LYS A 389 -16.14 -21.57 7.71
C LYS A 389 -15.82 -20.60 8.85
N GLN A 390 -14.54 -20.51 9.25
CA GLN A 390 -14.11 -19.58 10.29
C GLN A 390 -14.37 -18.12 9.91
N LEU A 391 -14.14 -17.75 8.64
CA LEU A 391 -14.40 -16.39 8.15
C LEU A 391 -15.90 -16.06 8.11
N ILE A 392 -16.76 -17.01 7.73
CA ILE A 392 -18.23 -16.84 7.74
C ILE A 392 -18.75 -16.60 9.17
N GLU A 393 -18.13 -17.24 10.17
CA GLU A 393 -18.49 -17.07 11.59
C GLU A 393 -18.06 -15.70 12.15
N ILE A 394 -17.17 -14.98 11.46
CA ILE A 394 -16.76 -13.62 11.85
C ILE A 394 -17.82 -12.61 11.39
N SER A 395 -18.59 -12.08 12.34
CA SER A 395 -19.52 -10.99 12.09
C SER A 395 -18.78 -9.65 12.11
N ASP A 396 -18.19 -9.25 10.98
CA ASP A 396 -17.48 -7.96 10.83
C ASP A 396 -17.76 -7.30 9.47
N VAL A 397 -17.98 -5.98 9.50
CA VAL A 397 -18.24 -5.15 8.30
C VAL A 397 -17.07 -5.21 7.31
N CYS A 398 -15.84 -5.44 7.77
CA CYS A 398 -14.68 -5.55 6.89
C CYS A 398 -14.72 -6.76 5.94
N LEU A 399 -15.55 -7.77 6.23
CA LEU A 399 -15.71 -8.97 5.40
C LEU A 399 -16.86 -8.87 4.39
N GLU A 400 -17.74 -7.87 4.50
CA GLU A 400 -18.86 -7.66 3.57
C GLU A 400 -18.42 -7.70 2.09
N PRO A 401 -17.33 -7.05 1.67
CA PRO A 401 -16.91 -7.04 0.27
C PRO A 401 -16.43 -8.40 -0.28
N PHE A 402 -16.29 -9.41 0.57
CA PHE A 402 -15.75 -10.73 0.24
C PHE A 402 -16.71 -11.87 0.56
N THR A 403 -17.89 -11.57 1.12
CA THR A 403 -18.81 -12.58 1.65
C THR A 403 -19.21 -13.60 0.58
N ASP A 404 -19.56 -13.13 -0.62
CA ASP A 404 -19.92 -14.00 -1.75
C ASP A 404 -18.77 -14.93 -2.15
N TRP A 405 -17.54 -14.41 -2.17
CA TRP A 405 -16.36 -15.18 -2.52
C TRP A 405 -16.03 -16.23 -1.45
N ILE A 406 -16.06 -15.86 -0.17
CA ILE A 406 -15.82 -16.78 0.96
C ILE A 406 -16.88 -17.90 0.95
N GLN A 407 -18.16 -17.54 0.79
CA GLN A 407 -19.26 -18.49 0.73
C GLN A 407 -19.09 -19.46 -0.45
N ARG A 408 -18.70 -18.95 -1.62
CA ARG A 408 -18.43 -19.80 -2.79
C ARG A 408 -17.28 -20.77 -2.54
N MET A 409 -16.16 -20.30 -1.99
CA MET A 409 -15.03 -21.18 -1.64
C MET A 409 -15.45 -22.26 -0.63
N PHE A 410 -16.31 -21.92 0.33
CA PHE A 410 -16.89 -22.88 1.27
C PHE A 410 -17.76 -23.91 0.57
N GLU A 411 -18.69 -23.49 -0.30
CA GLU A 411 -19.58 -24.39 -1.05
C GLU A 411 -18.80 -25.30 -2.00
N TRP A 412 -17.87 -24.74 -2.77
CA TRP A 412 -16.99 -25.51 -3.66
C TRP A 412 -16.16 -26.53 -2.91
N SER A 413 -15.61 -26.15 -1.74
CA SER A 413 -14.90 -27.10 -0.88
C SER A 413 -15.80 -28.26 -0.45
N LYS A 414 -17.08 -28.01 -0.10
CA LYS A 414 -18.02 -29.09 0.25
C LYS A 414 -18.29 -30.01 -0.92
N VAL A 415 -18.58 -29.45 -2.09
CA VAL A 415 -18.87 -30.22 -3.31
C VAL A 415 -17.70 -31.15 -3.64
N ILE A 416 -16.46 -30.65 -3.57
CA ILE A 416 -15.25 -31.45 -3.80
C ILE A 416 -15.04 -32.48 -2.70
N LEU A 417 -15.12 -32.11 -1.43
CA LEU A 417 -14.85 -33.01 -0.31
C LEU A 417 -15.88 -34.15 -0.22
N ASN A 418 -17.12 -33.92 -0.67
CA ASN A 418 -18.15 -34.96 -0.79
C ASN A 418 -17.84 -36.00 -1.86
N THR A 419 -16.88 -35.74 -2.76
CA THR A 419 -16.46 -36.71 -3.79
C THR A 419 -15.37 -37.67 -3.32
N LYS A 420 -14.90 -37.55 -2.07
CA LYS A 420 -14.01 -38.54 -1.44
C LYS A 420 -14.74 -39.89 -1.41
N GLY A 421 -14.30 -40.84 -2.25
CA GLY A 421 -14.87 -42.18 -2.27
C GLY A 421 -14.71 -42.88 -0.92
N ALA A 422 -15.66 -43.76 -0.56
CA ALA A 422 -15.71 -44.42 0.75
C ALA A 422 -14.41 -45.15 1.17
N ASN A 423 -13.56 -45.51 0.20
CA ASN A 423 -12.30 -46.24 0.42
C ASN A 423 -11.03 -45.43 0.01
N SER A 424 -11.14 -44.16 -0.37
CA SER A 424 -9.99 -43.34 -0.77
C SER A 424 -9.82 -42.14 0.16
N SER A 425 -8.63 -42.01 0.75
CA SER A 425 -8.23 -40.82 1.51
C SER A 425 -7.84 -39.64 0.61
N ARG A 426 -7.64 -39.86 -0.70
CA ARG A 426 -7.22 -38.83 -1.66
C ARG A 426 -8.37 -38.44 -2.59
N LEU A 427 -8.49 -37.14 -2.83
CA LEU A 427 -9.34 -36.57 -3.88
C LEU A 427 -8.78 -36.97 -5.25
N GLN A 428 -9.64 -37.40 -6.17
CA GLN A 428 -9.24 -37.81 -7.51
C GLN A 428 -10.02 -37.00 -8.56
N ALA A 429 -9.31 -36.45 -9.55
CA ALA A 429 -9.89 -35.59 -10.57
C ALA A 429 -10.88 -36.34 -11.49
N ASP A 430 -10.66 -37.64 -11.70
CA ASP A 430 -11.53 -38.51 -12.50
C ASP A 430 -12.88 -38.78 -11.80
N ALA A 431 -12.90 -38.87 -10.47
CA ALA A 431 -14.14 -38.97 -9.69
C ALA A 431 -14.97 -37.69 -9.80
N PHE A 432 -14.31 -36.53 -9.81
CA PHE A 432 -14.98 -35.23 -9.89
C PHE A 432 -15.49 -34.89 -11.30
N THR A 433 -14.72 -35.22 -12.34
CA THR A 433 -15.10 -35.00 -13.75
C THR A 433 -16.35 -35.79 -14.17
N LYS A 434 -16.70 -36.88 -13.48
CA LYS A 434 -17.97 -37.62 -13.71
C LYS A 434 -19.20 -36.79 -13.37
N MET A 435 -19.06 -35.88 -12.42
CA MET A 435 -20.15 -35.02 -11.97
C MET A 435 -20.31 -33.77 -12.85
N ALA A 436 -19.49 -33.61 -13.89
CA ALA A 436 -19.52 -32.45 -14.80
C ALA A 436 -20.83 -32.29 -15.62
N ALA A 437 -21.79 -33.21 -15.50
CA ALA A 437 -23.16 -32.96 -15.96
C ALA A 437 -23.78 -31.74 -15.23
N ASP A 438 -23.46 -31.58 -13.95
CA ASP A 438 -23.80 -30.39 -13.16
C ASP A 438 -22.94 -29.19 -13.58
N ARG A 439 -23.58 -28.03 -13.75
CA ARG A 439 -22.89 -26.81 -14.21
C ARG A 439 -21.91 -26.29 -13.18
N GLU A 440 -22.27 -26.33 -11.90
CA GLU A 440 -21.41 -25.81 -10.84
C GLU A 440 -20.10 -26.61 -10.77
N THR A 441 -20.19 -27.93 -10.87
CA THR A 441 -19.04 -28.83 -10.97
C THR A 441 -18.13 -28.48 -12.15
N ARG A 442 -18.69 -28.11 -13.31
CA ARG A 442 -17.89 -27.65 -14.46
C ARG A 442 -17.17 -26.34 -14.18
N LEU A 443 -17.82 -25.38 -13.52
CA LEU A 443 -17.19 -24.12 -13.14
C LEU A 443 -16.04 -24.34 -12.15
N ILE A 444 -16.21 -25.24 -11.18
CA ILE A 444 -15.15 -25.63 -10.25
C ILE A 444 -13.97 -26.28 -10.99
N LEU A 445 -14.23 -27.23 -11.90
CA LEU A 445 -13.19 -27.85 -12.72
C LEU A 445 -12.46 -26.83 -13.59
N LEU A 446 -13.20 -25.94 -14.25
CA LEU A 446 -12.65 -24.87 -15.06
C LEU A 446 -11.78 -23.92 -14.22
N PHE A 447 -12.20 -23.57 -13.01
CA PHE A 447 -11.40 -22.78 -12.06
C PHE A 447 -10.08 -23.47 -11.71
N MET A 448 -10.14 -24.73 -11.26
CA MET A 448 -8.94 -25.49 -10.88
C MET A 448 -7.96 -25.64 -12.05
N MET A 449 -8.45 -26.01 -13.23
CA MET A 449 -7.60 -26.22 -14.40
C MET A 449 -7.03 -24.89 -14.92
N SER A 450 -7.81 -23.81 -14.93
CA SER A 450 -7.30 -22.48 -15.31
C SER A 450 -6.18 -22.03 -14.39
N SER A 451 -6.34 -22.20 -13.07
CA SER A 451 -5.28 -21.88 -12.10
C SER A 451 -4.03 -22.75 -12.30
N LEU A 452 -4.20 -24.05 -12.60
CA LEU A 452 -3.08 -24.96 -12.89
C LEU A 452 -2.31 -24.54 -14.15
N VAL A 453 -3.03 -24.23 -15.23
CA VAL A 453 -2.43 -23.83 -16.51
C VAL A 453 -1.65 -22.53 -16.35
N LYS A 454 -2.25 -21.52 -15.69
CA LYS A 454 -1.60 -20.24 -15.40
C LYS A 454 -0.35 -20.40 -14.54
N ALA A 455 -0.36 -21.34 -13.58
CA ALA A 455 0.82 -21.61 -12.77
C ALA A 455 1.93 -22.31 -13.58
N ALA A 456 1.57 -23.20 -14.52
CA ALA A 456 2.54 -23.86 -15.38
C ALA A 456 3.33 -22.88 -16.25
N GLU A 457 2.76 -21.73 -16.62
CA GLU A 457 3.46 -20.66 -17.36
C GLU A 457 4.70 -20.14 -16.63
N ARG A 458 4.71 -20.22 -15.29
CA ARG A 458 5.79 -19.69 -14.43
C ARG A 458 6.87 -20.73 -14.10
N LEU A 459 6.71 -21.98 -14.55
CA LEU A 459 7.66 -23.05 -14.28
C LEU A 459 8.86 -22.97 -15.23
N ASN A 460 10.07 -23.11 -14.65
CA ASN A 460 11.32 -22.87 -15.37
C ASN A 460 11.75 -24.04 -16.26
N THR A 461 11.30 -25.26 -15.99
CA THR A 461 11.75 -26.44 -16.74
C THR A 461 10.66 -26.99 -17.68
N PRO A 462 11.00 -27.45 -18.90
CA PRO A 462 10.04 -28.10 -19.80
C PRO A 462 9.39 -29.34 -19.18
N LEU A 463 10.18 -30.12 -18.45
CA LEU A 463 9.73 -31.33 -17.77
C LEU A 463 8.61 -31.02 -16.77
N GLU A 464 8.81 -30.05 -15.88
CA GLU A 464 7.79 -29.68 -14.90
C GLU A 464 6.52 -29.13 -15.57
N ARG A 465 6.66 -28.31 -16.62
CA ARG A 465 5.52 -27.80 -17.40
C ARG A 465 4.72 -28.93 -18.01
N VAL A 466 5.37 -29.86 -18.69
CA VAL A 466 4.69 -31.00 -19.31
C VAL A 466 4.03 -31.89 -18.27
N MET A 467 4.73 -32.26 -17.20
CA MET A 467 4.18 -33.13 -16.16
C MET A 467 3.00 -32.51 -15.40
N THR A 468 2.99 -31.18 -15.26
CA THR A 468 1.87 -30.44 -14.67
C THR A 468 0.65 -30.42 -15.59
N LEU A 469 0.86 -30.28 -16.90
CA LEU A 469 -0.22 -30.06 -17.88
C LEU A 469 -0.73 -31.33 -18.58
N VAL A 470 0.03 -32.43 -18.58
CA VAL A 470 -0.22 -33.60 -19.45
C VAL A 470 -1.61 -34.23 -19.29
N ASN A 471 -2.21 -34.11 -18.10
CA ASN A 471 -3.54 -34.64 -17.82
C ASN A 471 -4.68 -33.65 -18.15
N ILE A 472 -4.37 -32.37 -18.38
CA ILE A 472 -5.38 -31.32 -18.57
C ILE A 472 -6.21 -31.54 -19.83
N PRO A 473 -5.63 -31.84 -21.01
CA PRO A 473 -6.42 -32.12 -22.20
C PRO A 473 -7.42 -33.28 -21.99
N GLU A 474 -6.99 -34.35 -21.32
CA GLU A 474 -7.86 -35.49 -20.99
C GLU A 474 -8.99 -35.06 -20.05
N ALA A 475 -8.68 -34.32 -19.00
CA ALA A 475 -9.67 -33.86 -18.02
C ALA A 475 -10.68 -32.87 -18.63
N ILE A 476 -10.26 -31.98 -19.54
CA ILE A 476 -11.16 -31.10 -20.29
C ILE A 476 -12.11 -31.94 -21.14
N LEU A 477 -11.60 -32.87 -21.95
CA LEU A 477 -12.46 -33.70 -22.81
C LEU A 477 -13.41 -34.59 -22.00
N GLN A 478 -12.97 -35.12 -20.85
CA GLN A 478 -13.84 -35.87 -19.92
C GLN A 478 -14.97 -34.98 -19.37
N SER A 479 -14.64 -33.74 -18.98
CA SER A 479 -15.61 -32.75 -18.50
C SER A 479 -16.62 -32.37 -19.59
N LEU A 480 -16.16 -32.15 -20.82
CA LEU A 480 -17.02 -31.84 -21.96
C LEU A 480 -17.89 -33.04 -22.38
N ALA A 481 -17.32 -34.26 -22.32
CA ALA A 481 -18.05 -35.49 -22.59
C ALA A 481 -19.24 -35.65 -21.64
N ALA A 482 -19.02 -35.53 -20.33
CA ALA A 482 -20.08 -35.63 -19.34
C ALA A 482 -21.05 -34.43 -19.41
N GLY A 483 -20.53 -33.21 -19.51
CA GLY A 483 -21.29 -31.97 -19.38
C GLY A 483 -22.10 -31.55 -20.60
N PHE A 484 -21.53 -31.63 -21.80
CA PHE A 484 -22.15 -31.13 -23.03
C PHE A 484 -22.58 -32.27 -23.96
N CYS A 485 -21.85 -33.39 -23.96
CA CYS A 485 -22.18 -34.53 -24.80
C CYS A 485 -23.16 -35.49 -24.13
N GLY A 486 -23.20 -35.56 -22.80
CA GLY A 486 -24.02 -36.52 -22.05
C GLY A 486 -23.45 -37.94 -22.08
N ILE A 487 -22.12 -38.07 -22.14
CA ILE A 487 -21.40 -39.34 -22.19
C ILE A 487 -20.73 -39.61 -20.85
N ASP A 488 -21.02 -40.78 -20.28
CA ASP A 488 -20.20 -41.34 -19.21
C ASP A 488 -18.91 -41.94 -19.81
N TYR A 489 -17.83 -41.19 -19.74
CA TYR A 489 -16.53 -41.63 -20.25
C TYR A 489 -15.89 -42.74 -19.40
N SER A 490 -16.41 -43.05 -18.22
CA SER A 490 -15.93 -44.17 -17.40
C SER A 490 -16.59 -45.49 -17.78
N ASN A 491 -17.75 -45.42 -18.41
CA ASN A 491 -18.51 -46.57 -18.85
C ASN A 491 -19.06 -46.32 -20.26
N ALA A 492 -18.26 -46.67 -21.28
CA ALA A 492 -18.63 -46.47 -22.67
C ALA A 492 -20.03 -47.07 -22.96
N PRO A 493 -20.92 -46.31 -23.61
CA PRO A 493 -22.28 -46.77 -23.86
C PRO A 493 -22.29 -47.91 -24.90
N ASN A 494 -23.33 -48.75 -24.85
CA ASN A 494 -23.55 -49.79 -25.87
C ASN A 494 -23.79 -49.19 -27.26
N GLU A 495 -24.43 -48.02 -27.32
CA GLU A 495 -24.66 -47.26 -28.54
C GLU A 495 -24.19 -45.82 -28.32
N THR A 496 -23.27 -45.36 -29.17
CA THR A 496 -22.83 -43.96 -29.18
C THR A 496 -23.83 -43.10 -29.97
N PRO A 497 -24.03 -41.82 -29.62
CA PRO A 497 -24.92 -40.93 -30.37
C PRO A 497 -24.58 -40.88 -31.87
N ALA A 498 -25.56 -40.68 -32.75
CA ALA A 498 -25.27 -40.57 -34.18
C ALA A 498 -24.47 -39.29 -34.49
N ALA A 499 -23.22 -39.43 -34.97
CA ALA A 499 -22.35 -38.34 -35.41
C ALA A 499 -21.30 -38.87 -36.41
N ASP A 500 -20.68 -37.98 -37.21
CA ASP A 500 -19.60 -38.36 -38.12
C ASP A 500 -18.24 -38.45 -37.42
N TYR A 501 -18.01 -39.57 -36.73
CA TYR A 501 -16.78 -39.82 -35.98
C TYR A 501 -15.55 -39.96 -36.88
N SER A 502 -15.72 -40.53 -38.07
CA SER A 502 -14.61 -40.75 -39.02
C SER A 502 -14.01 -39.41 -39.50
N GLU A 503 -14.80 -38.33 -39.54
CA GLU A 503 -14.33 -37.00 -39.90
C GLU A 503 -13.22 -36.47 -38.98
N TYR A 504 -13.19 -36.91 -37.72
CA TYR A 504 -12.29 -36.44 -36.66
C TYR A 504 -11.14 -37.41 -36.32
N PHE A 505 -11.15 -38.63 -36.87
CA PHE A 505 -10.11 -39.61 -36.61
C PHE A 505 -8.86 -39.32 -37.46
N GLY A 506 -7.70 -39.13 -36.81
CA GLY A 506 -6.46 -38.73 -37.47
C GLY A 506 -5.63 -39.85 -38.10
N SER A 507 -5.97 -41.13 -37.85
CA SER A 507 -5.20 -42.28 -38.35
C SER A 507 -5.73 -42.81 -39.68
N SER A 508 -4.91 -43.56 -40.42
CA SER A 508 -5.23 -44.09 -41.76
C SER A 508 -6.29 -45.20 -41.80
N GLY A 509 -6.80 -45.65 -40.64
CA GLY A 509 -7.80 -46.71 -40.51
C GLY A 509 -9.22 -46.18 -40.23
N GLN A 510 -10.16 -47.12 -40.02
CA GLN A 510 -11.49 -46.77 -39.51
C GLN A 510 -11.44 -46.49 -38.01
N PHE A 511 -12.29 -45.57 -37.55
CA PHE A 511 -12.44 -45.28 -36.12
C PHE A 511 -13.07 -46.49 -35.41
N ASN A 512 -12.34 -47.05 -34.45
CA ASN A 512 -12.85 -48.12 -33.61
C ASN A 512 -13.56 -47.52 -32.39
N PHE A 513 -14.83 -47.86 -32.22
CA PHE A 513 -15.60 -47.45 -31.06
C PHE A 513 -15.03 -48.04 -29.77
N PRO A 514 -15.07 -47.30 -28.65
CA PRO A 514 -14.67 -47.82 -27.36
C PRO A 514 -15.54 -49.03 -26.98
N THR A 515 -14.93 -50.06 -26.40
CA THR A 515 -15.65 -51.26 -25.97
C THR A 515 -16.69 -50.90 -24.91
N PRO A 516 -17.96 -51.30 -25.07
CA PRO A 516 -18.99 -51.04 -24.06
C PRO A 516 -18.58 -51.56 -22.69
N GLY A 517 -18.91 -50.85 -21.61
CA GLY A 517 -18.49 -51.26 -20.27
C GLY A 517 -17.10 -50.78 -19.84
N LYS A 518 -16.31 -50.18 -20.75
CA LYS A 518 -14.92 -49.77 -20.48
C LYS A 518 -14.76 -48.26 -20.45
N LYS A 519 -13.72 -47.77 -19.76
CA LYS A 519 -13.33 -46.36 -19.78
C LYS A 519 -12.94 -45.94 -21.21
N ILE A 520 -13.48 -44.82 -21.67
CA ILE A 520 -13.15 -44.20 -22.95
C ILE A 520 -11.76 -43.57 -22.83
N ALA A 521 -10.83 -44.00 -23.69
CA ALA A 521 -9.47 -43.49 -23.74
C ALA A 521 -9.41 -42.07 -24.34
N LEU A 522 -8.33 -41.34 -24.07
CA LEU A 522 -8.09 -40.00 -24.63
C LEU A 522 -8.20 -39.98 -26.17
N SER A 523 -7.67 -41.00 -26.85
CA SER A 523 -7.76 -41.14 -28.32
C SER A 523 -9.20 -41.15 -28.83
N SER A 524 -10.09 -41.86 -28.14
CA SER A 524 -11.51 -41.92 -28.46
C SER A 524 -12.24 -40.64 -28.05
N LEU A 525 -11.88 -40.03 -26.92
CA LEU A 525 -12.45 -38.74 -26.48
C LEU A 525 -12.16 -37.62 -27.49
N LEU A 526 -10.95 -37.58 -28.06
CA LEU A 526 -10.55 -36.65 -29.12
C LEU A 526 -11.38 -36.77 -30.41
N VAL A 527 -12.10 -37.88 -30.59
CA VAL A 527 -12.99 -38.08 -31.75
C VAL A 527 -14.45 -37.83 -31.35
N ILE A 528 -14.88 -38.47 -30.26
CA ILE A 528 -16.28 -38.51 -29.84
C ILE A 528 -16.77 -37.13 -29.41
N VAL A 529 -15.96 -36.38 -28.63
CA VAL A 529 -16.38 -35.08 -28.10
C VAL A 529 -16.54 -34.05 -29.23
N PRO A 530 -15.55 -33.82 -30.12
CA PRO A 530 -15.73 -32.93 -31.27
C PRO A 530 -16.92 -33.27 -32.16
N ALA A 531 -17.09 -34.55 -32.51
CA ALA A 531 -18.16 -34.99 -33.40
C ALA A 531 -19.55 -34.69 -32.83
N ILE A 532 -19.75 -34.95 -31.53
CA ILE A 532 -21.03 -34.70 -30.87
C ILE A 532 -21.26 -33.20 -30.65
N LEU A 533 -20.23 -32.44 -30.26
CA LEU A 533 -20.34 -30.99 -30.10
C LEU A 533 -20.76 -30.32 -31.42
N LYS A 534 -20.19 -30.76 -32.56
CA LYS A 534 -20.56 -30.32 -33.91
C LYS A 534 -22.01 -30.69 -34.24
N GLN A 535 -22.38 -31.96 -34.02
CA GLN A 535 -23.72 -32.47 -34.30
C GLN A 535 -24.80 -31.73 -33.50
N LYS A 536 -24.54 -31.47 -32.21
CA LYS A 536 -25.43 -30.68 -31.34
C LYS A 536 -25.44 -29.18 -31.64
N LYS A 537 -24.58 -28.70 -32.56
CA LYS A 537 -24.37 -27.28 -32.87
C LYS A 537 -24.12 -26.45 -31.60
N THR A 538 -23.29 -26.99 -30.71
CA THR A 538 -22.95 -26.31 -29.45
C THR A 538 -22.27 -24.99 -29.76
N ARG A 539 -22.68 -23.91 -29.09
CA ARG A 539 -22.12 -22.57 -29.36
C ARG A 539 -20.70 -22.47 -28.83
N PHE A 540 -19.91 -21.60 -29.48
CA PHE A 540 -18.56 -21.22 -29.05
C PHE A 540 -17.56 -22.37 -28.90
N THR A 541 -17.75 -23.47 -29.63
CA THR A 541 -16.84 -24.64 -29.60
C THR A 541 -15.50 -24.41 -30.31
N GLY A 542 -15.31 -23.27 -30.98
CA GLY A 542 -14.01 -22.86 -31.54
C GLY A 542 -13.32 -23.96 -32.35
N ARG A 543 -12.02 -24.15 -32.09
CA ARG A 543 -11.20 -25.19 -32.74
C ARG A 543 -11.46 -26.61 -32.23
N LEU A 544 -12.24 -26.80 -31.16
CA LEU A 544 -12.57 -28.14 -30.66
C LEU A 544 -13.38 -28.97 -31.66
N ILE A 545 -14.05 -28.33 -32.64
CA ILE A 545 -14.77 -29.01 -33.71
C ILE A 545 -14.11 -28.86 -35.09
N ASP A 546 -12.92 -28.27 -35.18
CA ASP A 546 -12.18 -28.12 -36.42
C ASP A 546 -11.35 -29.38 -36.70
N THR A 547 -11.71 -30.10 -37.76
CA THR A 547 -11.07 -31.37 -38.13
C THR A 547 -9.61 -31.20 -38.53
N SER A 548 -9.25 -30.06 -39.12
CA SER A 548 -7.86 -29.74 -39.50
C SER A 548 -6.97 -29.52 -38.28
N TYR A 549 -7.58 -29.11 -37.16
CA TYR A 549 -6.91 -28.91 -35.88
C TYR A 549 -6.88 -30.19 -35.03
N ILE A 550 -7.99 -30.94 -34.96
CA ILE A 550 -8.10 -32.14 -34.11
C ILE A 550 -7.26 -33.31 -34.62
N LYS A 551 -7.28 -33.61 -35.93
CA LYS A 551 -6.57 -34.79 -36.50
C LYS A 551 -5.08 -34.82 -36.17
N PRO A 552 -4.31 -33.72 -36.31
CA PRO A 552 -2.90 -33.69 -35.92
C PRO A 552 -2.64 -33.95 -34.43
N LEU A 553 -3.61 -33.73 -33.54
CA LEU A 553 -3.44 -33.94 -32.10
C LEU A 553 -3.40 -35.42 -31.71
N HIS A 554 -4.02 -36.32 -32.48
CA HIS A 554 -3.92 -37.77 -32.20
C HIS A 554 -2.47 -38.22 -32.12
N GLN A 555 -1.64 -37.82 -33.08
CA GLN A 555 -0.22 -38.15 -33.06
C GLN A 555 0.54 -37.31 -32.01
N LYS A 556 0.33 -35.98 -32.00
CA LYS A 556 1.13 -35.05 -31.17
C LYS A 556 0.84 -35.16 -29.67
N LEU A 557 -0.42 -35.22 -29.27
CA LEU A 557 -0.80 -35.24 -27.84
C LEU A 557 -0.67 -36.64 -27.25
N ILE A 558 -1.08 -37.68 -27.97
CA ILE A 558 -1.15 -39.03 -27.41
C ILE A 558 0.22 -39.70 -27.44
N ASP A 559 0.82 -39.79 -28.64
CA ASP A 559 2.02 -40.60 -28.83
C ASP A 559 3.30 -39.89 -28.37
N TYR A 560 3.37 -38.56 -28.51
CA TYR A 560 4.57 -37.80 -28.17
C TYR A 560 4.56 -37.18 -26.78
N VAL A 561 3.39 -37.04 -26.13
CA VAL A 561 3.30 -36.38 -24.81
C VAL A 561 2.67 -37.30 -23.77
N ARG A 562 1.42 -37.74 -23.94
CA ARG A 562 0.66 -38.46 -22.90
C ARG A 562 1.21 -39.85 -22.62
N ASN A 563 1.41 -40.68 -23.64
CA ASN A 563 1.92 -42.04 -23.47
C ASN A 563 3.35 -42.03 -22.88
N PRO A 564 4.29 -41.20 -23.39
CA PRO A 564 5.61 -41.00 -22.80
C PRO A 564 5.57 -40.60 -21.32
N ALA A 565 4.75 -39.61 -20.95
CA ALA A 565 4.65 -39.14 -19.57
C ALA A 565 4.12 -40.21 -18.59
N SER A 566 3.36 -41.19 -19.09
CA SER A 566 2.66 -42.18 -18.27
C SER A 566 3.46 -43.48 -18.09
N HIS A 567 4.36 -43.79 -19.03
CA HIS A 567 4.92 -45.14 -19.16
C HIS A 567 6.45 -45.19 -19.28
N THR A 568 7.13 -44.05 -19.42
CA THR A 568 8.59 -43.99 -19.59
C THR A 568 9.23 -42.81 -18.85
N PHE A 569 10.50 -42.95 -18.46
CA PHE A 569 11.32 -41.81 -18.03
C PHE A 569 11.77 -41.03 -19.27
N VAL A 570 11.08 -39.94 -19.59
CA VAL A 570 11.34 -39.13 -20.79
C VAL A 570 11.79 -37.73 -20.42
N ALA A 571 12.86 -37.27 -21.05
CA ALA A 571 13.28 -35.87 -21.00
C ALA A 571 12.44 -35.08 -22.01
N PHE A 572 11.43 -34.37 -21.53
CA PHE A 572 10.62 -33.48 -22.37
C PHE A 572 11.42 -32.26 -22.81
N SER A 573 11.21 -31.85 -24.05
CA SER A 573 11.87 -30.69 -24.66
C SER A 573 11.04 -29.42 -24.53
N GLU A 574 11.67 -28.26 -24.75
CA GLU A 574 10.96 -26.97 -24.90
C GLU A 574 9.87 -27.02 -25.98
N LYS A 575 10.06 -27.80 -27.05
CA LYS A 575 9.04 -27.93 -28.11
C LYS A 575 7.77 -28.61 -27.59
N ASP A 576 7.90 -29.57 -26.69
CA ASP A 576 6.77 -30.30 -26.10
C ASP A 576 5.98 -29.37 -25.15
N ALA A 577 6.70 -28.61 -24.32
CA ALA A 577 6.10 -27.60 -23.44
C ALA A 577 5.40 -26.48 -24.25
N ASN A 578 6.07 -25.96 -25.29
CA ASN A 578 5.52 -24.92 -26.18
C ASN A 578 4.40 -25.42 -27.09
N PHE A 579 4.19 -26.74 -27.19
CA PHE A 579 3.00 -27.31 -27.80
C PHE A 579 1.86 -27.43 -26.80
N LEU A 580 2.13 -28.03 -25.64
CA LEU A 580 1.09 -28.41 -24.68
C LEU A 580 0.48 -27.21 -23.95
N LEU A 581 1.28 -26.21 -23.58
CA LEU A 581 0.79 -25.03 -22.86
C LEU A 581 -0.20 -24.21 -23.70
N PRO A 582 0.11 -23.82 -24.96
CA PRO A 582 -0.87 -23.15 -25.82
C PRO A 582 -2.13 -23.99 -26.10
N LEU A 583 -1.99 -25.31 -26.25
CA LEU A 583 -3.13 -26.21 -26.42
C LEU A 583 -4.08 -26.15 -25.21
N CYS A 584 -3.53 -26.24 -24.00
CA CYS A 584 -4.33 -26.17 -22.77
C CYS A 584 -5.00 -24.80 -22.62
N ASN A 585 -4.27 -23.71 -22.85
CA ASN A 585 -4.82 -22.35 -22.82
C ASN A 585 -5.98 -22.19 -23.81
N GLU A 586 -5.80 -22.61 -25.05
CA GLU A 586 -6.85 -22.51 -26.09
C GLU A 586 -8.11 -23.31 -25.74
N TRP A 587 -7.94 -24.51 -25.17
CA TRP A 587 -9.07 -25.36 -24.78
C TRP A 587 -9.80 -24.83 -23.55
N ILE A 588 -9.06 -24.27 -22.58
CA ILE A 588 -9.65 -23.57 -21.44
C ILE A 588 -10.44 -22.35 -21.91
N GLU A 589 -9.88 -21.52 -22.79
CA GLU A 589 -10.60 -20.36 -23.36
C GLU A 589 -11.86 -20.77 -24.12
N THR A 590 -11.79 -21.88 -24.87
CA THR A 590 -12.93 -22.40 -25.62
C THR A 590 -14.03 -22.90 -24.66
N TRP A 591 -13.66 -23.69 -23.65
CA TRP A 591 -14.61 -24.15 -22.63
C TRP A 591 -15.22 -22.97 -21.87
N LEU A 592 -14.41 -21.98 -21.52
CA LEU A 592 -14.87 -20.76 -20.84
C LEU A 592 -15.95 -20.03 -21.64
N LYS A 593 -15.78 -19.90 -22.96
CA LYS A 593 -16.81 -19.34 -23.86
C LYS A 593 -18.05 -20.22 -23.97
N MET A 594 -17.89 -21.54 -23.94
CA MET A 594 -19.02 -22.48 -23.92
C MET A 594 -19.87 -22.34 -22.64
N GLU A 595 -19.27 -21.96 -21.50
CA GLU A 595 -19.98 -21.67 -20.24
C GLU A 595 -20.60 -20.26 -20.19
N GLY A 596 -20.32 -19.41 -21.20
CA GLY A 596 -20.90 -18.08 -21.37
C GLY A 596 -20.02 -16.92 -20.90
N PHE A 597 -18.74 -17.15 -20.60
CA PHE A 597 -17.80 -16.11 -20.17
C PHE A 597 -16.89 -15.66 -21.33
N ASN A 598 -16.36 -14.44 -21.28
CA ASN A 598 -15.48 -13.94 -22.35
C ASN A 598 -13.99 -14.15 -22.04
N ARG A 599 -13.62 -14.06 -20.75
CA ARG A 599 -12.25 -14.18 -20.26
C ARG A 599 -12.19 -14.86 -18.88
N ILE A 600 -11.02 -15.36 -18.51
CA ILE A 600 -10.79 -16.05 -17.22
C ILE A 600 -11.14 -15.15 -16.02
N GLU A 601 -10.92 -13.84 -16.15
CA GLU A 601 -11.23 -12.88 -15.09
C GLU A 601 -12.73 -12.73 -14.83
N ASP A 602 -13.59 -13.21 -15.73
CA ASP A 602 -15.05 -13.23 -15.53
C ASP A 602 -15.51 -14.49 -14.77
N LEU A 603 -14.63 -15.48 -14.58
CA LEU A 603 -14.98 -16.73 -13.94
C LEU A 603 -15.30 -16.50 -12.44
N PRO A 604 -16.40 -17.08 -11.92
CA PRO A 604 -16.68 -17.11 -10.50
C PRO A 604 -15.47 -17.64 -9.71
N GLY A 605 -15.09 -16.99 -8.61
CA GLY A 605 -13.94 -17.37 -7.79
C GLY A 605 -12.64 -16.68 -8.19
N VAL A 606 -12.54 -16.19 -9.43
CA VAL A 606 -11.45 -15.33 -9.91
C VAL A 606 -11.87 -13.85 -9.87
N TYR A 607 -13.03 -13.53 -10.45
CA TYR A 607 -13.56 -12.17 -10.56
C TYR A 607 -13.66 -11.44 -9.21
N ASP A 608 -14.16 -12.16 -8.22
CA ASP A 608 -14.48 -11.67 -6.88
C ASP A 608 -13.40 -12.00 -5.84
N ALA A 609 -12.26 -12.52 -6.30
CA ALA A 609 -11.14 -12.83 -5.41
C ALA A 609 -10.61 -11.56 -4.72
N PRO A 610 -10.13 -11.67 -3.47
CA PRO A 610 -9.47 -10.56 -2.78
C PRO A 610 -8.30 -10.01 -3.60
N ASN A 611 -8.23 -8.68 -3.71
CA ASN A 611 -7.15 -7.96 -4.40
C ASN A 611 -6.33 -7.11 -3.42
N LEU A 612 -5.16 -6.63 -3.87
CA LEU A 612 -4.21 -5.93 -3.01
C LEU A 612 -4.82 -4.69 -2.34
N GLN A 613 -5.65 -3.95 -3.08
CA GLN A 613 -6.30 -2.76 -2.57
C GLN A 613 -7.23 -3.11 -1.41
N LYS A 614 -8.19 -4.03 -1.62
CA LYS A 614 -9.15 -4.40 -0.59
C LYS A 614 -8.46 -5.09 0.61
N MET A 615 -7.42 -5.89 0.37
CA MET A 615 -6.62 -6.49 1.45
C MET A 615 -5.89 -5.44 2.29
N SER A 616 -5.38 -4.39 1.65
CA SER A 616 -4.77 -3.28 2.37
C SER A 616 -5.78 -2.45 3.15
N GLU A 617 -6.98 -2.25 2.60
CA GLU A 617 -8.09 -1.56 3.28
C GLU A 617 -8.55 -2.34 4.52
N ILE A 618 -8.57 -3.68 4.49
CA ILE A 618 -8.79 -4.45 5.73
C ILE A 618 -7.68 -4.20 6.74
N LEU A 619 -6.41 -4.28 6.31
CA LEU A 619 -5.29 -4.20 7.24
C LEU A 619 -5.18 -2.82 7.91
N PHE A 620 -5.33 -1.75 7.14
CA PHE A 620 -5.11 -0.38 7.61
C PHE A 620 -6.41 0.32 8.02
N GLY A 621 -7.55 -0.18 7.55
CA GLY A 621 -8.86 0.43 7.74
C GLY A 621 -8.98 1.71 6.95
#